data_AF-A0A316KYA9-F1
#
_entry.id   AF-A0A316KYA9-F1
#
_cell.length_a   1.000
_cell.length_b   1.000
_cell.length_c   1.000
_cell.angle_alpha   90.00
_cell.angle_beta   90.00
_cell.angle_gamma   90.00
#
_symmetry.space_group_name_H-M   'P 1'
#
loop_
_entity.id
_entity.type
_entity.pdbx_description
1 polymer ?
#
loop_
_entity_poly.entity_id
_entity_poly.type
_entity_poly.pdbx_seq_one_letter_code
_entity_poly.pdbx_strand_id
1 'polypeptide(L)'
;MDANLRKRHKYNWLLLAIIMPILLVLIIKDLDFDPHENGAQESTSSASNDMVNIDLIQTANAYIVELNVKSPLKSAASIVYALDKKGVKGTKLGQINGVGSYTFPSEKEINGILIQDVIKNQEILKLEF
;
A
#
# COMPACT_ATOMS: atom_id res chain seq x y z
N MET A 1 37.19 15.03 -32.52
CA MET A 1 36.63 14.49 -31.26
C MET A 1 37.47 15.00 -30.08
N ASP A 2 37.05 16.12 -29.51
CA ASP A 2 37.84 16.90 -28.55
C ASP A 2 38.25 16.10 -27.31
N ALA A 3 39.56 16.07 -27.04
CA ALA A 3 40.14 15.38 -25.89
C ALA A 3 39.58 15.90 -24.55
N ASN A 4 39.13 17.16 -24.52
CA ASN A 4 38.49 17.77 -23.36
C ASN A 4 37.11 17.17 -23.05
N LEU A 5 36.36 16.77 -24.09
CA LEU A 5 35.06 16.11 -23.91
C LEU A 5 35.24 14.73 -23.26
N ARG A 6 36.25 13.97 -23.69
CA ARG A 6 36.59 12.66 -23.12
C ARG A 6 37.01 12.74 -21.65
N LYS A 7 37.81 13.76 -21.29
CA LYS A 7 38.20 13.98 -19.89
C LYS A 7 37.00 14.30 -19.01
N ARG A 8 36.15 15.24 -19.41
CA ARG A 8 34.92 15.61 -18.66
C ARG A 8 33.96 14.42 -18.52
N HIS A 9 33.78 13.64 -19.58
CA HIS A 9 32.94 12.45 -19.55
C HIS A 9 33.42 11.41 -18.53
N LYS A 10 34.74 11.17 -18.46
CA LYS A 10 35.33 10.27 -17.45
C LYS A 10 35.06 10.74 -16.02
N TYR A 11 35.18 12.03 -15.75
CA TYR A 11 34.91 12.57 -14.41
C TYR A 11 33.43 12.48 -14.03
N ASN A 12 32.51 12.74 -14.97
CA ASN A 12 31.08 12.58 -14.72
C ASN A 12 30.71 11.12 -14.37
N TRP A 13 31.28 10.15 -15.08
CA TRP A 13 31.06 8.74 -14.78
C TRP A 13 31.63 8.33 -13.42
N LEU A 14 32.83 8.82 -13.09
CA LEU A 14 33.44 8.55 -11.78
C LEU A 14 32.59 9.13 -10.64
N LEU A 15 32.09 10.35 -10.80
CA LEU A 15 31.19 10.99 -9.84
C LEU A 15 29.89 10.19 -9.67
N LEU A 16 29.27 9.79 -10.78
CA LEU A 16 28.02 9.03 -10.77
C LEU A 16 28.17 7.68 -10.09
N ALA A 17 29.30 7.00 -10.31
CA ALA A 17 29.62 5.72 -9.68
C ALA A 17 29.73 5.81 -8.14
N ILE A 18 30.05 6.99 -7.60
CA ILE A 18 30.13 7.24 -6.15
C ILE A 18 28.79 7.72 -5.59
N ILE A 19 28.08 8.59 -6.32
CA ILE A 19 26.80 9.15 -5.86
C ILE A 19 25.70 8.07 -5.78
N MET A 20 25.65 7.17 -6.77
CA MET A 20 24.66 6.08 -6.82
C MET A 20 24.59 5.22 -5.55
N PRO A 21 25.71 4.62 -5.07
CA PRO A 21 25.66 3.80 -3.85
C PRO A 21 25.32 4.62 -2.60
N ILE A 22 25.75 5.89 -2.53
CA ILE A 22 25.43 6.76 -1.38
C ILE A 22 23.92 7.02 -1.32
N LEU A 23 23.29 7.35 -2.46
CA LEU A 23 21.84 7.52 -2.53
C LEU A 23 21.11 6.23 -2.15
N LEU A 24 21.59 5.08 -2.61
CA LEU A 24 20.99 3.79 -2.28
C LEU A 24 21.06 3.49 -0.77
N VAL A 25 22.19 3.79 -0.12
CA VAL A 25 22.32 3.67 1.34
C VAL A 25 21.41 4.65 2.08
N LEU A 26 21.32 5.90 1.62
CA LEU A 26 20.41 6.88 2.21
C LEU A 26 18.96 6.44 2.11
N ILE A 27 18.54 5.92 0.96
CA ILE A 27 17.21 5.36 0.74
C ILE A 27 16.98 4.21 1.71
N ILE A 28 17.89 3.23 1.83
CA ILE A 28 17.72 2.11 2.76
C ILE A 28 17.63 2.58 4.22
N LYS A 29 18.37 3.63 4.60
CA LYS A 29 18.36 4.15 5.97
C LYS A 29 17.09 4.95 6.30
N ASP A 30 16.45 5.54 5.28
CA ASP A 30 15.22 6.31 5.39
C ASP A 30 13.97 5.46 5.16
N LEU A 31 14.12 4.30 4.51
CA LEU A 31 13.13 3.24 4.57
C LEU A 31 13.15 2.66 5.97
N ASP A 32 12.29 3.24 6.81
CA ASP A 32 11.89 2.63 8.06
C ASP A 32 11.12 1.35 7.74
N PHE A 33 11.88 0.25 7.57
CA PHE A 33 11.31 -1.08 7.65
C PHE A 33 11.15 -1.36 9.14
N ASP A 34 10.19 -0.71 9.78
CA ASP A 34 9.80 -1.11 11.12
C ASP A 34 8.81 -2.28 10.97
N PRO A 35 9.23 -3.56 11.14
CA PRO A 35 8.26 -4.64 11.35
C PRO A 35 7.56 -4.50 12.71
N HIS A 36 7.86 -3.45 13.49
CA HIS A 36 7.53 -3.30 14.88
C HIS A 36 7.03 -1.89 15.29
N GLU A 37 6.59 -1.04 14.35
CA GLU A 37 5.61 0.03 14.65
C GLU A 37 4.22 -0.57 14.94
N ASN A 38 4.17 -1.63 15.73
CA ASN A 38 3.07 -1.89 16.64
C ASN A 38 3.22 -0.95 17.84
N GLY A 39 3.26 0.36 17.57
CA GLY A 39 3.22 1.40 18.57
C GLY A 39 1.82 1.48 19.17
N ALA A 40 1.42 0.47 19.96
CA ALA A 40 0.17 0.45 20.73
C ALA A 40 -1.06 1.02 19.98
N GLN A 41 -1.18 0.75 18.69
CA GLN A 41 -2.42 0.94 17.96
C GLN A 41 -3.24 -0.31 18.21
N GLU A 42 -4.28 -0.18 19.04
CA GLU A 42 -5.25 -1.24 19.22
C GLU A 42 -5.88 -1.51 17.85
N SER A 43 -5.46 -2.60 17.19
CA SER A 43 -6.24 -3.17 16.09
C SER A 43 -7.59 -3.52 16.68
N THR A 44 -8.60 -2.72 16.33
CA THR A 44 -9.95 -2.91 16.85
C THR A 44 -10.55 -4.18 16.25
N SER A 45 -10.17 -4.51 15.01
CA SER A 45 -10.64 -5.70 14.31
C SER A 45 -9.71 -6.06 13.15
N SER A 46 -9.44 -7.37 12.99
CA SER A 46 -8.61 -7.90 11.91
C SER A 46 -9.35 -9.04 11.21
N ALA A 47 -9.39 -9.00 9.88
CA ALA A 47 -9.98 -10.04 9.05
C ALA A 47 -8.96 -10.50 8.02
N SER A 48 -8.66 -11.81 8.01
CA SER A 48 -7.63 -12.39 7.16
C SER A 48 -8.20 -13.51 6.30
N ASN A 49 -7.78 -13.53 5.05
CA ASN A 49 -8.01 -14.61 4.10
C ASN A 49 -6.67 -14.98 3.43
N ASP A 50 -6.61 -16.12 2.75
CA ASP A 50 -5.42 -16.60 2.03
C ASP A 50 -4.90 -15.58 0.99
N MET A 51 -5.76 -14.69 0.51
CA MET A 51 -5.40 -13.67 -0.49
C MET A 51 -5.08 -12.29 0.10
N VAL A 52 -5.70 -11.92 1.22
CA VAL A 52 -5.74 -10.54 1.72
C VAL A 52 -5.80 -10.55 3.24
N ASN A 53 -4.97 -9.74 3.88
CA ASN A 53 -5.12 -9.40 5.30
C ASN A 53 -5.63 -7.97 5.44
N ILE A 54 -6.57 -7.75 6.36
CA ILE A 54 -7.15 -6.44 6.62
C ILE A 54 -7.06 -6.18 8.11
N ASP A 55 -6.49 -5.03 8.45
CA ASP A 55 -6.39 -4.55 9.81
C ASP A 55 -7.10 -3.19 9.92
N LEU A 56 -8.06 -3.09 10.84
CA LEU A 56 -8.73 -1.83 11.17
C LEU A 56 -8.06 -1.21 12.38
N ILE A 57 -7.41 -0.09 12.14
CA ILE A 57 -6.69 0.64 13.15
C ILE A 57 -7.51 1.89 13.54
N GLN A 58 -7.92 1.94 14.80
CA GLN A 58 -8.59 3.11 15.35
C GLN A 58 -7.55 4.06 15.97
N THR A 59 -7.43 5.24 15.40
CA THR A 59 -6.70 6.36 16.01
C THR A 59 -7.73 7.33 16.63
N ALA A 60 -7.35 8.10 17.64
CA ALA A 60 -8.24 8.91 18.49
C ALA A 60 -9.35 9.73 17.82
N ASN A 61 -9.25 10.04 16.51
CA ASN A 61 -10.28 10.74 15.72
C ASN A 61 -10.48 10.17 14.29
N ALA A 62 -9.87 9.05 13.93
CA ALA A 62 -9.94 8.52 12.56
C ALA A 62 -9.78 6.99 12.53
N TYR A 63 -10.43 6.36 11.55
CA TYR A 63 -10.26 4.94 11.25
C TYR A 63 -9.31 4.80 10.06
N ILE A 64 -8.30 3.95 10.20
CA ILE A 64 -7.36 3.64 9.13
C ILE A 64 -7.55 2.16 8.78
N VAL A 65 -7.85 1.89 7.51
CA VAL A 65 -7.91 0.52 7.00
C VAL A 65 -6.59 0.20 6.33
N GLU A 66 -5.87 -0.75 6.88
CA GLU A 66 -4.68 -1.33 6.26
C GLU A 66 -5.06 -2.61 5.53
N LEU A 67 -4.73 -2.65 4.25
CA LEU A 67 -5.03 -3.73 3.34
C LEU A 67 -3.72 -4.31 2.80
N ASN A 68 -3.38 -5.51 3.23
CA ASN A 68 -2.20 -6.23 2.74
C ASN A 68 -2.63 -7.33 1.77
N VAL A 69 -2.41 -7.07 0.48
CA VAL A 69 -2.71 -8.01 -0.60
C VAL A 69 -1.51 -8.95 -0.76
N LYS A 70 -1.67 -10.21 -0.31
CA LYS A 70 -0.60 -11.22 -0.31
C LYS A 70 -0.44 -11.95 -1.65
N SER A 71 -1.52 -12.02 -2.45
CA SER A 71 -1.53 -12.72 -3.72
C SER A 71 -2.15 -11.86 -4.83
N PRO A 72 -1.74 -12.06 -6.10
CA PRO A 72 -2.26 -11.26 -7.20
C PRO A 72 -3.77 -11.45 -7.33
N LEU A 73 -4.49 -10.33 -7.32
CA LEU A 73 -5.93 -10.29 -7.56
C LEU A 73 -6.20 -10.71 -9.00
N LYS A 74 -7.34 -11.37 -9.24
CA LYS A 74 -7.77 -11.81 -10.59
C LYS A 74 -8.01 -10.65 -11.56
N SER A 75 -7.92 -9.40 -11.11
CA SER A 75 -8.15 -8.18 -11.88
C SER A 75 -6.98 -7.20 -11.76
N ALA A 76 -6.67 -6.56 -12.88
CA ALA A 76 -5.63 -5.52 -12.98
C ALA A 76 -6.05 -4.17 -12.34
N ALA A 77 -7.35 -3.96 -12.12
CA ALA A 77 -7.89 -2.75 -11.51
C ALA A 77 -9.05 -3.11 -10.59
N SER A 78 -8.76 -3.19 -9.29
CA SER A 78 -9.78 -3.51 -8.28
C SER A 78 -10.09 -2.28 -7.43
N ILE A 79 -11.36 -2.03 -7.17
CA ILE A 79 -11.79 -0.94 -6.28
C ILE A 79 -12.17 -1.52 -4.92
N VAL A 80 -11.69 -0.86 -3.87
CA VAL A 80 -12.03 -1.18 -2.48
C VAL A 80 -13.15 -0.27 -2.02
N TYR A 81 -14.21 -0.87 -1.49
CA TYR A 81 -15.34 -0.20 -0.88
C TYR A 81 -15.42 -0.56 0.60
N ALA A 82 -15.80 0.40 1.44
CA ALA A 82 -16.15 0.15 2.83
C ALA A 82 -17.54 -0.50 2.92
N LEU A 83 -17.71 -1.43 3.85
CA LEU A 83 -19.01 -1.98 4.22
C LEU A 83 -19.60 -1.22 5.41
N ASP A 84 -20.90 -0.95 5.34
CA ASP A 84 -21.66 -0.38 6.45
C ASP A 84 -22.02 -1.43 7.52
N LYS A 85 -22.69 -1.01 8.61
CA LYS A 85 -23.15 -1.89 9.69
C LYS A 85 -24.13 -2.98 9.25
N LYS A 86 -24.64 -2.92 8.02
CA LYS A 86 -25.58 -3.88 7.43
C LYS A 86 -24.88 -4.79 6.41
N GLY A 87 -23.56 -4.70 6.26
CA GLY A 87 -22.79 -5.46 5.28
C GLY A 87 -23.07 -5.03 3.83
N VAL A 88 -23.62 -3.82 3.63
CA VAL A 88 -23.93 -3.27 2.31
C VAL A 88 -22.76 -2.41 1.81
N LYS A 89 -22.54 -2.45 0.49
CA LYS A 89 -21.55 -1.63 -0.21
C LYS A 89 -21.76 -0.14 0.11
N GLY A 90 -20.81 0.42 0.84
CA GLY A 90 -20.77 1.83 1.23
C GLY A 90 -19.79 2.62 0.37
N THR A 91 -19.06 3.53 1.03
CA THR A 91 -18.17 4.50 0.39
C THR A 91 -17.00 3.83 -0.31
N LYS A 92 -16.59 4.37 -1.47
CA LYS A 92 -15.35 3.97 -2.14
C LYS A 92 -14.15 4.46 -1.33
N LEU A 93 -13.25 3.54 -0.95
CA LEU A 93 -12.01 3.85 -0.25
C LEU A 93 -10.87 4.17 -1.22
N GLY A 94 -10.74 3.38 -2.29
CA GLY A 94 -9.66 3.58 -3.26
C GLY A 94 -9.55 2.47 -4.30
N GLN A 95 -8.42 2.45 -5.01
CA GLN A 95 -8.10 1.46 -6.03
C GLN A 95 -6.80 0.76 -5.69
N ILE A 96 -6.76 -0.54 -5.95
CA ILE A 96 -5.58 -1.40 -5.84
C ILE A 96 -5.28 -2.04 -7.18
N ASN A 97 -4.00 -2.12 -7.53
CA ASN A 97 -3.54 -2.58 -8.84
C ASN A 97 -2.64 -3.82 -8.76
N GLY A 98 -2.42 -4.38 -7.56
CA GLY A 98 -1.58 -5.56 -7.38
C GLY A 98 -1.26 -5.89 -5.92
N VAL A 99 -0.31 -6.81 -5.75
CA VAL A 99 0.25 -7.21 -4.45
C VAL A 99 0.93 -6.02 -3.77
N GLY A 100 0.71 -5.86 -2.47
CA GLY A 100 1.27 -4.77 -1.69
C GLY A 100 0.39 -4.35 -0.52
N SER A 101 0.92 -3.42 0.29
CA SER A 101 0.20 -2.78 1.40
C SER A 101 -0.44 -1.49 0.93
N TYR A 102 -1.72 -1.31 1.25
CA TYR A 102 -2.50 -0.12 0.93
C TYR A 102 -3.17 0.38 2.19
N THR A 103 -3.16 1.70 2.38
CA THR A 103 -3.74 2.33 3.57
C THR A 103 -4.84 3.30 3.13
N PHE A 104 -6.03 3.15 3.71
CA PHE A 104 -7.19 3.98 3.40
C PHE A 104 -7.67 4.69 4.66
N PRO A 105 -7.55 6.03 4.74
CA PRO A 105 -8.15 6.78 5.83
C PRO A 105 -9.68 6.84 5.66
N SER A 106 -10.39 6.72 6.77
CA SER A 106 -11.85 6.82 6.84
C SER A 106 -12.28 7.63 8.06
N GLU A 107 -13.19 8.57 7.85
CA GLU A 107 -13.83 9.34 8.92
C GLU A 107 -14.92 8.54 9.64
N LYS A 108 -15.38 7.43 9.05
CA LYS A 108 -16.46 6.60 9.58
C LYS A 108 -15.95 5.23 9.97
N GLU A 109 -16.58 4.65 10.97
CA GLU A 109 -16.40 3.26 11.39
C GLU A 109 -16.76 2.32 10.22
N ILE A 110 -15.82 1.43 9.88
CA ILE A 110 -15.93 0.48 8.78
C ILE A 110 -16.12 -0.92 9.37
N ASN A 111 -17.12 -1.66 8.91
CA ASN A 111 -17.43 -3.02 9.41
C ASN A 111 -16.87 -4.12 8.51
N GLY A 112 -16.18 -3.74 7.43
CA GLY A 112 -15.55 -4.64 6.51
C GLY A 112 -15.22 -3.95 5.19
N ILE A 113 -14.68 -4.72 4.24
CA ILE A 113 -14.38 -4.22 2.90
C ILE A 113 -14.96 -5.14 1.82
N LEU A 114 -15.25 -4.52 0.67
CA LEU A 114 -15.60 -5.21 -0.55
C LEU A 114 -14.61 -4.81 -1.65
N ILE A 115 -13.95 -5.80 -2.23
CA ILE A 115 -13.07 -5.65 -3.38
C ILE A 115 -13.84 -6.06 -4.62
N GLN A 116 -13.96 -5.15 -5.58
CA GLN A 116 -14.71 -5.37 -6.81
C GLN A 116 -13.85 -5.08 -8.05
N ASP A 117 -13.95 -5.93 -9.07
CA ASP A 117 -13.48 -5.66 -10.42
C ASP A 117 -14.43 -4.67 -11.09
N VAL A 118 -13.97 -3.46 -11.41
CA VAL A 118 -14.79 -2.44 -12.09
C VAL A 118 -15.01 -2.72 -13.57
N ILE A 119 -14.10 -3.46 -14.22
CA ILE A 119 -14.19 -3.75 -15.65
C ILE A 119 -15.20 -4.87 -15.87
N LYS A 120 -15.14 -5.91 -15.04
CA LYS A 120 -16.04 -7.07 -15.11
C LYS A 120 -17.30 -6.92 -14.26
N ASN A 121 -17.37 -5.87 -13.43
CA ASN A 121 -18.42 -5.62 -12.45
C ASN A 121 -18.63 -6.84 -11.51
N GLN A 122 -17.55 -7.55 -11.18
CA GLN A 122 -17.59 -8.79 -10.39
C GLN A 122 -17.01 -8.55 -8.99
N GLU A 123 -17.67 -9.11 -7.98
CA GLU A 123 -17.13 -9.15 -6.62
C GLU A 123 -15.96 -10.13 -6.57
N ILE A 124 -14.80 -9.63 -6.16
CA ILE A 124 -13.59 -10.46 -6.02
C ILE A 124 -13.55 -11.04 -4.60
N LEU A 125 -13.79 -10.19 -3.61
CA LEU A 125 -13.69 -10.55 -2.20
C LEU A 125 -14.58 -9.66 -1.35
N LYS A 126 -15.31 -10.26 -0.42
CA LYS A 126 -16.02 -9.55 0.64
C LYS A 126 -15.51 -10.07 1.98
N LEU A 127 -15.03 -9.18 2.83
CA LEU A 127 -14.55 -9.50 4.16
C LEU A 127 -15.23 -8.56 5.16
N GLU A 128 -15.79 -9.14 6.20
CA GLU A 128 -16.40 -8.45 7.34
C GLU A 128 -15.50 -8.68 8.56
N PHE A 129 -15.46 -7.69 9.45
CA PHE A 129 -14.71 -7.74 10.70
C PHE A 129 -15.46 -8.51 11.79
#